data_AF-A0A6J4KU81-F1
#
_entry.id   AF-A0A6J4KU81-F1
#
_cell.length_a   1.000
_cell.length_b   1.000
_cell.length_c   1.000
_cell.angle_alpha   90.00
_cell.angle_beta   90.00
_cell.angle_gamma   90.00
#
_symmetry.space_group_name_H-M   'P 1'
#
loop_
_entity.id
_entity.type
_entity.pdbx_description
1 polymer ?
#
loop_
_entity_poly.entity_id
_entity_poly.type
_entity_poly.pdbx_seq_one_letter_code
_entity_poly.pdbx_strand_id
1 'polypeptide(L)' 'MIGGLLGIEGVIVRGNEARITFRADAVPRMKGLSAAFHDVQFQVEVRRAHPLALKLVRLGGAEMLDGLVRALRGLLG' A
#
# COMPACT_ATOMS: atom_id res chain seq x y z
N MET A 1 -13.84 -5.28 4.83
CA MET A 1 -12.73 -4.35 5.13
C MET A 1 -12.00 -3.98 3.85
N ILE A 2 -11.50 -2.74 3.72
CA ILE A 2 -10.82 -2.20 2.52
C ILE A 2 -9.70 -3.13 2.01
N GLY A 3 -8.84 -3.63 2.91
CA GLY A 3 -7.73 -4.51 2.53
C GLY A 3 -8.17 -5.83 1.86
N GLY A 4 -9.27 -6.42 2.32
CA GLY A 4 -9.78 -7.68 1.75
C GLY A 4 -10.25 -7.55 0.29
N LEU A 5 -10.79 -6.37 -0.07
CA LEU A 5 -11.19 -6.08 -1.46
C LEU A 5 -9.98 -5.89 -2.39
N LEU A 6 -8.85 -5.45 -1.84
CA LEU A 6 -7.60 -5.24 -2.57
C LEU A 6 -6.70 -6.47 -2.60
N GLY A 7 -7.14 -7.60 -2.02
CA GLY A 7 -6.33 -8.81 -1.90
C GLY A 7 -5.14 -8.66 -0.96
N ILE A 8 -5.20 -7.72 -0.01
CA ILE A 8 -4.18 -7.54 1.03
C ILE A 8 -4.39 -8.61 2.10
N GLU A 9 -3.33 -9.35 2.39
CA GLU A 9 -3.27 -10.33 3.48
C GLU A 9 -2.94 -9.64 4.80
N GLY A 10 -2.00 -8.69 4.80
CA GLY A 10 -1.56 -8.02 6.01
C GLY A 10 -0.91 -6.66 5.77
N VAL A 11 -1.02 -5.80 6.78
CA VAL A 11 -0.36 -4.50 6.85
C VAL A 11 0.33 -4.39 8.21
N ILE A 12 1.61 -4.02 8.21
CA ILE A 12 2.37 -3.71 9.41
C ILE A 12 2.87 -2.28 9.30
N VAL A 13 2.57 -1.43 10.28
CA VAL A 13 3.02 -0.03 10.34
C VAL A 13 4.02 0.13 11.47
N ARG A 14 5.13 0.83 11.22
CA ARG A 14 6.17 1.16 12.20
C ARG A 14 6.71 2.56 11.94
N GLY A 15 6.31 3.53 12.75
CA GLY A 15 6.67 4.93 12.56
C GLY A 15 6.24 5.42 11.17
N ASN A 16 7.21 5.86 10.37
CA ASN A 16 7.00 6.35 9.01
C ASN A 16 7.07 5.26 7.93
N GLU A 17 7.10 3.99 8.30
CA GLU A 17 7.17 2.87 7.37
C GLU A 17 5.94 1.97 7.47
N ALA A 18 5.56 1.35 6.35
CA ALA A 18 4.61 0.26 6.35
C ALA A 18 5.04 -0.85 5.40
N ARG A 19 4.65 -2.06 5.75
CA ARG A 19 4.77 -3.22 4.89
C ARG A 19 3.39 -3.75 4.55
N ILE A 20 3.13 -3.93 3.27
CA ILE A 20 1.90 -4.54 2.76
C ILE A 20 2.26 -5.88 2.13
N THR A 21 1.57 -6.94 2.53
CA THR A 21 1.65 -8.27 1.89
C THR A 21 0.32 -8.57 1.23
N PHE A 22 0.38 -9.00 -0.02
CA PHE A 22 -0.78 -9.42 -0.80
C PHE A 22 -0.93 -10.93 -0.74
N ARG A 23 -2.17 -11.42 -0.88
CA ARG A 23 -2.44 -12.85 -1.02
C ARG A 23 -1.75 -13.37 -2.29
N ALA A 24 -1.45 -14.67 -2.30
CA ALA A 24 -0.78 -15.31 -3.44
C ALA A 24 -1.61 -15.29 -4.74
N ASP A 25 -2.93 -15.22 -4.62
CA ASP A 25 -3.89 -15.15 -5.73
C ASP A 25 -4.26 -13.72 -6.13
N ALA A 26 -3.76 -12.71 -5.41
CA ALA A 26 -4.06 -11.31 -5.70
C ALA A 26 -3.28 -10.83 -6.92
N VAL A 27 -3.97 -10.17 -7.85
CA VAL A 27 -3.37 -9.53 -9.03
C VAL A 27 -3.57 -8.01 -8.95
N PRO A 28 -2.82 -7.31 -8.07
CA PRO A 28 -2.98 -5.87 -7.87
C PRO A 28 -2.53 -5.08 -9.09
N ARG A 29 -3.32 -4.07 -9.48
CA ARG A 29 -2.98 -3.18 -10.60
C ARG A 29 -1.88 -2.21 -10.19
N MET A 30 -0.65 -2.49 -10.62
CA MET A 30 0.53 -1.74 -10.14
C MET A 30 0.49 -0.24 -10.44
N LYS A 31 0.00 0.15 -11.62
CA LYS A 31 -0.13 1.57 -11.98
C LYS A 31 -1.05 2.34 -11.01
N GLY A 32 -2.19 1.75 -10.65
CA GLY A 32 -3.11 2.37 -9.70
C GLY A 32 -2.51 2.45 -8.29
N LEU A 33 -1.83 1.37 -7.88
CA LEU A 33 -1.15 1.29 -6.59
C LEU A 33 -0.07 2.37 -6.44
N SER A 34 0.81 2.50 -7.43
CA SER A 34 1.87 3.51 -7.45
C SER A 34 1.30 4.93 -7.46
N ALA A 35 0.25 5.20 -8.23
CA ALA A 35 -0.40 6.51 -8.25
C ALA A 35 -1.01 6.87 -6.88
N ALA A 36 -1.79 5.96 -6.28
CA ALA A 36 -2.44 6.20 -4.99
C ALA A 36 -1.43 6.46 -3.86
N PHE A 37 -0.29 5.75 -3.86
CA PHE A 37 0.78 5.99 -2.87
C PHE A 37 1.57 7.27 -3.14
N HIS A 38 1.78 7.61 -4.42
CA HIS A 38 2.40 8.88 -4.80
C HIS A 38 1.56 10.08 -4.35
N ASP A 39 0.23 10.02 -4.48
CA ASP A 39 -0.68 11.10 -4.06
C ASP A 39 -0.63 11.42 -2.56
N VAL A 40 -0.16 10.46 -1.75
CA VAL A 40 0.06 10.64 -0.30
C VAL A 40 1.55 10.74 0.07
N GLN A 41 2.41 11.01 -0.92
CA GLN A 41 3.86 11.20 -0.75
C GLN A 41 4.58 10.01 -0.11
N PHE A 42 4.17 8.79 -0.47
CA PHE A 42 4.86 7.58 -0.05
C PHE A 42 5.80 7.09 -1.15
N GLN A 43 7.05 6.80 -0.76
CA GLN A 43 7.96 6.02 -1.58
C GLN A 43 7.55 4.55 -1.51
N VAL A 44 7.54 3.87 -2.66
CA VAL A 44 7.18 2.46 -2.79
C VAL A 44 8.41 1.65 -3.22
N GLU A 45 8.73 0.62 -2.46
CA GLU A 45 9.74 -0.37 -2.81
C GLU A 45 9.09 -1.75 -2.93
N VAL A 46 9.33 -2.44 -4.05
CA VAL A 46 8.92 -3.84 -4.20
C VAL A 46 9.93 -4.73 -3.48
N ARG A 47 9.53 -5.33 -2.36
CA ARG A 47 10.36 -6.27 -1.59
C ARG A 47 10.32 -7.69 -2.16
N ARG A 48 9.18 -8.08 -2.75
CA ARG A 48 8.96 -9.37 -3.40
C ARG A 48 7.86 -9.23 -4.44
N ALA A 49 7.97 -9.88 -5.58
CA ALA A 49 6.95 -9.85 -6.63
C ALA A 49 5.81 -10.87 -6.45
N HIS A 50 6.09 -12.08 -5.93
CA HIS A 50 5.09 -13.15 -5.77
C HIS A 50 5.29 -13.97 -4.46
N PRO A 51 4.34 -13.97 -3.51
CA PRO A 51 3.26 -12.99 -3.40
C PRO A 51 3.84 -11.56 -3.31
N LEU A 52 3.10 -10.59 -3.83
CA LEU A 52 3.57 -9.20 -3.83
C LEU A 52 3.77 -8.72 -2.39
N ALA A 53 4.94 -8.17 -2.10
CA ALA A 53 5.23 -7.51 -0.84
C ALA A 53 5.86 -6.16 -1.11
N LEU A 54 5.29 -5.13 -0.51
CA LEU A 54 5.74 -3.75 -0.67
C LEU A 54 6.22 -3.20 0.66
N LYS A 55 7.28 -2.41 0.60
CA LYS A 55 7.66 -1.48 1.66
C LYS A 55 7.26 -0.08 1.21
N LEU A 56 6.63 0.65 2.13
CA LEU A 56 6.27 2.04 1.99
C LEU A 56 7.09 2.85 2.98
N VAL A 57 7.61 3.98 2.53
CA VAL A 57 8.27 4.97 3.38
C VAL A 57 7.59 6.31 3.14
N ARG A 58 7.08 6.93 4.20
CA ARG A 58 6.51 8.27 4.14
C ARG A 58 7.62 9.29 3.94
N LEU A 59 7.52 10.07 2.87
CA LEU A 59 8.43 11.18 2.59
C LEU A 59 7.84 12.54 3.03
N GLY A 60 6.52 12.61 3.21
CA GLY A 60 5.81 13.83 3.61
C GLY A 60 4.29 13.63 3.60
N GLY A 61 3.52 14.71 3.48
CA GLY A 61 2.05 14.66 3.38
C GLY A 61 1.36 14.29 4.69
N ALA A 62 0.29 13.49 4.62
CA ALA A 62 -0.47 13.04 5.79
C ALA A 62 0.31 12.03 6.64
N GLU A 63 -0.02 11.90 7.91
CA GLU A 63 0.55 10.87 8.81
C GLU A 63 0.41 9.46 8.22
N MET A 64 1.32 8.55 8.60
CA MET A 64 1.49 7.25 7.92
C MET A 64 0.19 6.43 7.82
N LEU A 65 -0.57 6.34 8.92
CA LEU A 65 -1.82 5.60 8.94
C LEU A 65 -2.90 6.28 8.11
N ASP A 66 -3.06 7.60 8.22
CA ASP A 66 -4.08 8.36 7.50
C ASP A 66 -3.81 8.37 6.00
N GLY A 67 -2.56 8.58 5.60
CA GLY A 67 -2.11 8.50 4.22
C GLY A 67 -2.34 7.11 3.63
N LEU A 68 -2.05 6.05 4.40
CA LEU A 68 -2.29 4.68 3.96
C LEU A 68 -3.79 4.40 3.76
N VAL A 69 -4.64 4.79 4.72
CA VAL A 69 -6.09 4.61 4.60
C VAL A 69 -6.64 5.37 3.39
N ARG A 70 -6.17 6.61 3.16
CA ARG A 70 -6.56 7.43 2.00
C ARG A 70 -6.15 6.77 0.69
N ALA A 71 -4.89 6.34 0.56
CA ALA A 71 -4.39 5.67 -0.64
C ALA A 71 -5.18 4.39 -0.94
N LEU A 72 -5.40 3.53 0.06
CA LEU A 72 -6.14 2.29 -0.12
C LEU A 72 -7.61 2.52 -0.48
N ARG A 73 -8.24 3.57 0.04
CA ARG A 73 -9.60 3.96 -0.38
C ARG A 73 -9.65 4.42 -1.83
N GLY A 74 -8.67 5.23 -2.27
CA GLY A 74 -8.58 5.67 -3.66
C GLY A 74 -8.43 4.54 -4.69
N LEU A 75 -8.01 3.35 -4.25
CA LEU A 75 -7.94 2.15 -5.10
C LEU A 75 -9.30 1.46 -5.30
N LEU A 76 -10.31 1.79 -4.49
CA LEU A 76 -11.63 1.16 -4.56
C LEU A 76 -12.65 1.95 -5.40
N GLY A 77 -12.31 3.17 -5.83
CA GLY A 77 -13.22 4.10 -6.52
C GLY A 77 -13.42 5.39 -5.76
#